data_AF-A0A6G1YPP0-F1
#
_entry.id   AF-A0A6G1YPP0-F1
#
_cell.length_a   1.000
_cell.length_b   1.000
_cell.length_c   1.000
_cell.angle_alpha   90.00
_cell.angle_beta   90.00
_cell.angle_gamma   90.00
#
_symmetry.space_group_name_H-M   'P 1'
#
loop_
_entity.id
_entity.type
_entity.pdbx_description
1 polymer ?
#
loop_
_entity_poly.entity_id
_entity_poly.type
_entity_poly.pdbx_seq_one_letter_code
_entity_poly.pdbx_strand_id
1 'polypeptide(L)'
;MRSRLIITAADIQKGEPVIFDSYKMDIDADSIVACAGYPFYGIQWSTKDGRYLWDGSLLSNTPMLEAINASPEYNKRFYIVDVFPREQKELPINMVEV
;
A
#
# COMPACT_ATOMS: atom_id res chain seq x y z
N MET A 1 15.27 10.40 -16.67
CA MET A 1 15.06 9.20 -15.83
C MET A 1 13.59 9.10 -15.50
N ARG A 2 12.99 7.90 -15.56
CA ARG A 2 11.62 7.65 -15.12
C ARG A 2 11.64 7.34 -13.62
N SER A 3 10.75 7.94 -12.83
CA SER A 3 10.64 7.65 -11.39
C SER A 3 10.26 6.18 -11.18
N ARG A 4 10.83 5.54 -10.15
CA ARG A 4 10.44 4.19 -9.71
C ARG A 4 9.22 4.30 -8.81
N LEU A 5 8.17 3.53 -9.14
CA LEU A 5 6.94 3.45 -8.36
C LEU A 5 6.87 2.08 -7.68
N ILE A 6 6.53 2.08 -6.40
CA ILE A 6 6.25 0.88 -5.63
C ILE A 6 4.87 1.06 -4.99
N ILE A 7 3.99 0.09 -5.22
CA ILE A 7 2.67 0.00 -4.60
C ILE A 7 2.48 -1.41 -4.05
N THR A 8 1.69 -1.53 -2.98
CA THR A 8 1.53 -2.79 -2.24
C THR A 8 0.06 -3.19 -2.15
N ALA A 9 -0.18 -4.49 -2.26
CA ALA A 9 -1.46 -5.14 -2.03
C ALA A 9 -1.27 -6.27 -1.01
N ALA A 10 -2.37 -6.78 -0.46
CA ALA A 10 -2.42 -7.93 0.42
C ALA A 10 -3.09 -9.11 -0.32
N ASP A 11 -2.38 -10.24 -0.43
CA ASP A 11 -2.97 -11.49 -0.87
C ASP A 11 -3.85 -12.05 0.24
N ILE A 12 -5.17 -12.00 0.05
CA ILE A 12 -6.14 -12.32 1.10
C ILE A 12 -6.22 -13.83 1.37
N GLN A 13 -5.76 -14.67 0.44
CA GLN A 13 -5.73 -16.11 0.65
C GLN A 13 -4.50 -16.54 1.44
N LYS A 14 -3.38 -15.83 1.28
CA LYS A 14 -2.10 -16.17 1.92
C LYS A 14 -1.75 -15.32 3.13
N GLY A 15 -2.35 -14.14 3.26
CA GLY A 15 -1.97 -13.16 4.28
C GLY A 15 -0.58 -12.55 4.05
N GLU A 16 -0.15 -12.47 2.79
CA GLU A 16 1.20 -12.02 2.40
C GLU A 16 1.15 -10.73 1.57
N PRO A 17 2.17 -9.84 1.66
CA PRO A 17 2.24 -8.67 0.82
C PRO A 17 2.56 -9.04 -0.63
N VAL A 18 1.91 -8.36 -1.57
CA VAL A 18 2.22 -8.38 -2.99
C VAL A 18 2.77 -7.01 -3.36
N ILE A 19 3.99 -6.97 -3.86
CA ILE A 19 4.71 -5.73 -4.17
C ILE A 19 4.77 -5.58 -5.68
N PHE A 20 4.13 -4.52 -6.20
CA PHE A 20 4.29 -4.11 -7.59
C PHE A 20 5.35 -3.01 -7.66
N ASP A 21 6.41 -3.27 -8.42
CA ASP A 21 7.60 -2.43 -8.49
C ASP A 21 7.94 -2.15 -9.95
N SER A 22 7.85 -0.88 -10.34
CA SER A 22 8.03 -0.45 -11.74
C SER A 22 9.45 -0.69 -12.27
N TYR A 23 10.40 -1.06 -11.42
CA TYR A 23 11.73 -1.48 -11.84
C TYR A 23 11.78 -2.95 -12.29
N LYS A 24 10.85 -3.78 -11.80
CA LYS A 24 10.81 -5.23 -12.04
C LYS A 24 9.71 -5.64 -13.01
N MET A 25 8.66 -4.85 -13.12
CA MET A 25 7.48 -5.14 -13.94
C MET A 25 6.78 -3.87 -14.40
N ASP A 26 5.95 -3.99 -15.43
CA ASP A 26 5.01 -2.94 -15.76
C ASP A 26 3.87 -2.90 -14.73
N ILE A 27 3.52 -1.68 -14.32
CA ILE A 27 2.36 -1.41 -13.46
C ILE A 27 1.24 -0.94 -14.37
N ASP A 28 0.22 -1.77 -14.53
CA ASP A 28 -1.00 -1.49 -15.29
C ASP A 28 -2.14 -1.02 -14.36
N ALA A 29 -3.32 -0.78 -14.94
CA ALA A 29 -4.49 -0.36 -14.18
C ALA A 29 -4.93 -1.41 -13.15
N ASP A 30 -4.79 -2.71 -13.47
CA ASP A 30 -5.18 -3.78 -12.56
C ASP A 30 -4.28 -3.81 -11.32
N SER A 31 -2.99 -3.51 -11.46
CA SER A 31 -2.07 -3.34 -10.33
C SER A 31 -2.54 -2.22 -9.39
N ILE A 32 -3.03 -1.11 -9.95
CA ILE A 32 -3.52 0.04 -9.16
C ILE A 32 -4.82 -0.33 -8.44
N VAL A 33 -5.77 -0.97 -9.14
CA VAL A 33 -7.05 -1.42 -8.56
C VAL A 33 -6.82 -2.43 -7.44
N ALA A 34 -5.87 -3.35 -7.60
CA ALA A 34 -5.47 -4.31 -6.56
C ALA A 34 -5.00 -3.65 -5.26
N CYS A 35 -4.38 -2.48 -5.36
CA CYS A 35 -3.89 -1.72 -4.21
C CYS A 35 -4.92 -0.80 -3.58
N ALA A 36 -6.14 -0.67 -4.12
CA ALA A 36 -7.14 0.30 -3.65
C ALA A 36 -8.40 -0.36 -3.04
N GLY A 37 -8.56 -1.67 -3.19
CA GLY A 37 -9.71 -2.39 -2.65
C GLY A 37 -9.63 -2.49 -1.13
N TYR A 38 -10.64 -2.00 -0.41
CA TYR A 38 -10.64 -2.03 1.05
C TYR A 38 -11.99 -2.53 1.61
N PRO A 39 -12.00 -3.62 2.40
CA PRO A 39 -13.23 -4.27 2.85
C PRO A 39 -14.12 -3.38 3.71
N PHE A 40 -13.51 -2.55 4.56
CA PHE A 40 -14.24 -1.64 5.45
C PHE A 40 -15.08 -0.61 4.68
N TYR A 41 -14.65 -0.22 3.47
CA TYR A 41 -15.42 0.66 2.57
C TYR A 41 -16.36 -0.11 1.63
N GLY A 42 -16.50 -1.43 1.80
CA GLY A 42 -17.31 -2.28 0.93
C GLY A 42 -16.71 -2.53 -0.46
N ILE A 43 -15.45 -2.14 -0.68
CA ILE A 43 -14.78 -2.32 -1.97
C ILE A 43 -14.22 -3.75 -2.04
N GLN A 44 -14.75 -4.52 -2.99
CA GLN A 44 -14.36 -5.92 -3.19
C GLN A 44 -12.88 -6.05 -3.57
N TRP A 45 -12.30 -7.21 -3.31
CA TRP A 45 -10.97 -7.54 -3.79
C TRP A 45 -10.97 -7.62 -5.31
N SER A 46 -9.81 -7.44 -5.93
CA SER A 46 -9.62 -7.66 -7.36
C SER A 46 -8.73 -8.88 -7.60
N THR A 47 -8.70 -9.38 -8.84
CA THR A 47 -7.86 -10.51 -9.21
C THR A 47 -6.74 -10.06 -10.12
N LYS A 48 -5.51 -10.39 -9.76
CA LYS A 48 -4.33 -10.18 -10.61
C LYS A 48 -3.34 -11.31 -10.44
N ASP A 49 -2.79 -11.81 -11.55
CA ASP A 49 -1.81 -12.90 -11.56
C ASP A 49 -2.25 -14.13 -10.73
N GLY A 50 -3.53 -14.47 -10.81
CA GLY A 50 -4.14 -15.60 -10.08
C GLY A 50 -4.30 -15.40 -8.57
N ARG A 51 -4.10 -14.17 -8.07
CA ARG A 51 -4.24 -13.81 -6.65
C ARG A 51 -5.46 -12.92 -6.42
N TYR A 52 -6.07 -13.05 -5.24
CA TYR A 52 -7.14 -12.15 -4.80
C TYR A 52 -6.55 -11.10 -3.87
N LEU A 53 -6.69 -9.83 -4.25
CA LEU A 53 -5.92 -8.73 -3.70
C LEU A 53 -6.81 -7.62 -3.15
N TRP A 54 -6.49 -7.21 -1.92
CA TRP A 54 -6.93 -5.96 -1.31
C TRP A 54 -5.74 -5.01 -1.12
N ASP A 55 -6.02 -3.78 -0.72
CA ASP A 55 -5.05 -2.75 -0.38
C ASP A 55 -4.02 -3.26 0.64
N GLY A 56 -2.75 -2.90 0.42
CA GLY A 56 -1.62 -3.34 1.24
C GLY A 56 -1.65 -2.83 2.68
N SER A 57 -2.41 -1.76 2.96
CA SER A 57 -2.58 -1.20 4.31
C SER A 57 -3.21 -2.18 5.30
N LEU A 58 -3.89 -3.24 4.82
CA LEU A 58 -4.36 -4.34 5.67
C LEU A 58 -3.21 -5.12 6.35
N LEU A 59 -2.01 -5.10 5.78
CA LEU A 59 -0.82 -5.73 6.36
C LEU A 59 0.18 -4.70 6.88
N SER A 60 0.46 -3.68 6.08
CA SER A 60 1.38 -2.60 6.45
C SER A 60 0.98 -1.32 5.74
N ASN A 61 0.51 -0.36 6.51
CA ASN A 61 0.28 0.98 6.01
C ASN A 61 1.62 1.76 5.97
N THR A 62 1.81 2.52 4.88
CA THR A 62 3.06 3.16 4.47
C THR A 62 4.18 2.14 4.16
N PRO A 63 4.42 1.79 2.87
CA PRO A 63 5.39 0.77 2.46
C PRO A 63 6.85 1.27 2.57
N MET A 64 7.26 1.61 3.79
CA MET A 64 8.57 2.20 4.09
C MET A 64 9.69 1.21 3.82
N LEU A 65 9.51 -0.05 4.23
CA LEU A 65 10.55 -1.07 4.10
C LEU A 65 10.86 -1.33 2.62
N GLU A 66 9.82 -1.44 1.80
CA GLU A 66 9.93 -1.60 0.35
C GLU A 66 10.65 -0.40 -0.28
N ALA A 67 10.28 0.83 0.10
CA ALA A 67 10.90 2.05 -0.43
C ALA A 67 12.37 2.21 0.03
N ILE A 68 12.69 1.88 1.29
CA ILE A 68 14.05 1.92 1.82
C ILE A 68 14.93 0.88 1.11
N ASN A 69 14.44 -0.35 0.96
CA ASN A 69 15.16 -1.42 0.28
C ASN A 69 15.33 -1.16 -1.23
N ALA A 70 14.43 -0.37 -1.82
CA ALA A 70 14.50 0.04 -3.22
C ALA A 70 15.38 1.26 -3.51
N SER A 71 15.93 1.91 -2.48
CA SER A 71 16.74 3.14 -2.60
C SER A 71 18.24 2.87 -2.37
N PRO A 72 19.15 3.80 -2.74
CA PRO A 72 20.61 3.61 -2.56
C PRO A 72 21.00 3.34 -1.11
N GLU A 73 21.92 2.41 -0.86
CA GLU A 73 22.27 1.91 0.49
C GLU A 73 22.66 3.02 1.49
N TYR A 74 23.37 4.06 1.04
CA TYR A 74 23.87 5.15 1.87
C TYR A 74 23.27 6.51 1.47
N ASN A 75 23.26 7.47 2.40
CA ASN A 75 22.88 8.87 2.18
C ASN A 75 21.46 9.06 1.59
N LYS A 76 20.48 8.31 2.10
CA LYS A 76 19.07 8.41 1.71
C LYS A 76 18.43 9.65 2.34
N ARG A 77 17.61 10.36 1.57
CA ARG A 77 16.59 11.27 2.11
C ARG A 77 15.23 10.62 1.93
N PHE A 78 14.55 10.36 3.04
CA PHE A 78 13.27 9.70 3.06
C PHE A 78 12.20 10.67 3.56
N TYR A 79 11.12 10.79 2.81
CA TYR A 79 10.00 11.67 3.11
C TYR A 79 8.75 10.82 3.24
N ILE A 80 8.00 11.05 4.31
CA ILE A 80 6.72 10.39 4.56
C ILE A 80 5.65 11.46 4.47
N VAL A 81 4.60 11.17 3.69
CA VAL A 81 3.39 11.97 3.66
C VAL A 81 2.34 11.19 4.43
N ASP A 82 2.07 11.65 5.65
CA ASP A 82 0.97 11.13 6.47
C ASP A 82 -0.25 12.03 6.23
N VAL A 83 -1.34 11.43 5.78
CA VAL A 83 -2.59 12.14 5.45
C VAL A 83 -3.57 12.14 6.63
N PHE A 84 -3.26 11.41 7.71
CA PHE A 84 -4.06 11.38 8.92
C PHE A 84 -3.54 12.41 9.94
N PRO A 85 -4.44 13.12 10.65
CA PRO A 85 -4.03 14.05 11.68
C PRO A 85 -3.39 13.28 12.85
N ARG A 86 -2.18 13.69 13.24
CA ARG A 86 -1.49 13.10 14.42
C ARG A 86 -2.17 13.43 15.74
N GLU A 87 -2.83 14.58 15.81
CA GLU A 87 -3.54 15.05 16.99
C GLU A 87 -5.01 15.25 16.64
N GLN A 88 -5.89 14.51 17.31
CA GLN A 88 -7.32 14.73 17.27
C GLN A 88 -7.73 15.51 18.53
N LYS A 89 -8.54 16.58 18.37
CA LYS A 89 -9.02 17.37 19.52
C LYS A 89 -10.08 16.64 20.33
N GLU A 90 -10.91 15.87 19.65
CA GLU A 90 -12.01 15.11 20.24
C GLU A 90 -11.62 13.64 20.30
N LEU A 91 -12.12 12.93 21.32
CA LEU A 91 -11.93 11.48 21.42
C LEU A 91 -12.82 10.79 20.38
N PRO A 92 -12.32 9.73 19.70
CA PRO A 92 -13.13 8.99 18.74
C PRO A 92 -14.32 8.34 19.46
N ILE A 93 -15.52 8.48 18.88
CA ILE A 93 -16.75 7.92 19.42
C ILE A 93 -17.14 6.58 18.76
N ASN A 94 -16.40 6.17 17.73
CA ASN A 94 -16.59 4.91 17.03
C ASN A 94 -15.28 4.44 16.36
N MET A 95 -15.27 3.21 15.85
CA MET A 95 -14.10 2.60 15.20
C MET A 95 -13.71 3.23 13.85
N VAL A 96 -14.58 4.08 13.26
CA VAL A 96 -14.30 4.77 11.99
C VAL A 96 -13.41 6.00 12.21
N GLU A 97 -13.48 6.59 13.40
CA GLU A 97 -12.73 7.79 13.78
C GLU A 97 -11.34 7.50 14.37
N VAL A 98 -11.02 6.22 14.57
CA VAL A 98 -9.72 5.73 15.06
C VAL A 98 -8.72 5.59 13.93
#